data_AF-A0A3D0TT40-F1
#
_entry.id   AF-A0A3D0TT40-F1
#
_cell.length_a   1.000
_cell.length_b   1.000
_cell.length_c   1.000
_cell.angle_alpha   90.00
_cell.angle_beta   90.00
_cell.angle_gamma   90.00
#
_symmetry.space_group_name_H-M   'P 1'
#
loop_
_entity.id
_entity.type
_entity.pdbx_description
1 polymer ?
#
loop_
_entity_poly.entity_id
_entity_poly.type
_entity_poly.pdbx_seq_one_letter_code
_entity_poly.pdbx_strand_id
1 'polypeptide(L)'
;PAGLTIAAARLLELAQTYIDERTSPTGARFDAWLRELTPADIDPAVGSAGTVDLVTFHAAKGLQWRHVVAAGTCAGVVPLVAGDPEERRLFYVAMTRAVDTLTLTWSADLGPSPWLADIAAVAAAADGAEAPVDPLERTVRLAEARARLDSAAADAADGSAAAAGGPAAAAAPDPATPTAEQTARRDRLTRWRSDAALARRIAPAAVLSDSSLAKISLRRPRTLDELVETTGQSRLRLRRVWEDLQEVLADD
;
A
#
# COMPACT_ATOMS: atom_id res chain seq x y z
N PRO A 1 32.62 12.06 -8.21
CA PRO A 1 33.07 11.94 -9.62
C PRO A 1 32.57 10.65 -10.30
N ALA A 2 32.90 9.47 -9.77
CA ALA A 2 32.52 8.18 -10.38
C ALA A 2 31.00 7.95 -10.50
N GLY A 3 30.21 8.29 -9.46
CA GLY A 3 28.76 8.11 -9.49
C GLY A 3 28.03 8.97 -10.53
N LEU A 4 28.53 10.18 -10.80
CA LEU A 4 28.01 11.05 -11.86
C LEU A 4 28.29 10.48 -13.25
N THR A 5 29.44 9.85 -13.44
CA THR A 5 29.82 9.18 -14.69
C THR A 5 28.95 7.95 -14.94
N ILE A 6 28.64 7.16 -13.92
CA ILE A 6 27.76 5.98 -14.00
C ILE A 6 26.32 6.40 -14.33
N ALA A 7 25.79 7.41 -13.64
CA ALA A 7 24.45 7.92 -13.90
C ALA A 7 24.31 8.50 -15.32
N ALA A 8 25.31 9.23 -15.80
CA ALA A 8 25.32 9.77 -17.16
C ALA A 8 25.40 8.66 -18.22
N ALA A 9 26.23 7.63 -18.01
CA ALA A 9 26.31 6.48 -18.91
C ALA A 9 24.96 5.75 -19.00
N ARG A 10 24.30 5.53 -17.86
CA ARG A 10 23.00 4.86 -17.82
C ARG A 10 21.89 5.67 -18.49
N LEU A 11 21.87 6.99 -18.28
CA LEU A 11 20.95 7.89 -18.98
C LEU A 11 21.13 7.80 -20.50
N LEU A 12 22.38 7.70 -20.96
CA LEU A 12 22.71 7.58 -22.38
C LEU A 12 22.21 6.26 -22.97
N GLU A 13 22.39 5.14 -22.24
CA GLU A 13 21.86 3.83 -22.63
C GLU A 13 20.34 3.85 -22.75
N LEU A 14 19.64 4.40 -21.74
CA LEU A 14 18.19 4.55 -21.76
C LEU A 14 17.71 5.43 -22.92
N ALA A 15 18.43 6.50 -23.23
CA ALA A 15 18.14 7.34 -24.39
C ALA A 15 18.30 6.59 -25.71
N GLN A 16 19.34 5.74 -25.82
CA GLN A 16 19.57 4.92 -27.01
C GLN A 16 18.45 3.88 -27.19
N THR A 17 18.08 3.17 -26.13
CA THR A 17 16.94 2.22 -26.15
C THR A 17 15.65 2.91 -26.61
N TYR A 18 15.37 4.10 -26.08
CA TYR A 18 14.19 4.88 -26.46
C TYR A 18 14.19 5.29 -27.95
N ILE A 19 15.35 5.68 -28.49
CA ILE A 19 15.51 6.06 -29.91
C ILE A 19 15.27 4.84 -30.81
N ASP A 20 15.81 3.68 -30.44
CA ASP A 20 15.75 2.47 -31.25
C ASP A 20 14.32 1.89 -31.30
N GLU A 21 13.55 2.02 -30.21
CA GLU A 21 12.20 1.46 -30.09
C GLU A 21 11.09 2.35 -30.66
N ARG A 22 11.35 3.63 -30.99
CA ARG A 22 10.31 4.61 -31.33
C ARG A 22 10.55 5.27 -32.67
N THR A 23 9.51 5.28 -33.51
CA THR A 23 9.51 5.84 -34.87
C THR A 23 9.60 7.38 -34.93
N SER A 24 9.46 8.09 -33.80
CA SER A 24 9.57 9.56 -33.73
C SER A 24 10.06 10.03 -32.35
N PRO A 25 11.36 9.85 -32.06
CA PRO A 25 11.92 10.18 -30.76
C PRO A 25 12.06 11.70 -30.60
N THR A 26 11.65 12.22 -29.44
CA THR A 26 11.83 13.63 -29.06
C THR A 26 12.15 13.72 -27.58
N GLY A 27 12.85 14.78 -27.14
CA GLY A 27 13.21 14.97 -25.73
C GLY A 27 12.00 14.98 -24.78
N ALA A 28 10.91 15.65 -25.16
CA ALA A 28 9.69 15.69 -24.34
C ALA A 28 9.02 14.31 -24.18
N ARG A 29 9.10 13.46 -25.20
CA ARG A 29 8.56 12.10 -25.16
C ARG A 29 9.51 11.12 -24.49
N PHE A 30 10.82 11.37 -24.54
CA PHE A 30 11.83 10.65 -23.75
C PHE A 30 11.63 10.90 -22.25
N ASP A 31 11.44 12.16 -21.85
CA ASP A 31 11.12 12.51 -20.47
C ASP A 31 9.78 11.93 -19.99
N ALA A 32 8.74 11.90 -20.83
CA ALA A 32 7.51 11.17 -20.54
C ALA A 32 7.75 9.67 -20.33
N TRP A 33 8.55 9.06 -21.21
CA TRP A 33 8.91 7.64 -21.15
C TRP A 33 9.77 7.29 -19.92
N LEU A 34 10.73 8.14 -19.53
CA LEU A 34 11.53 7.94 -18.30
C LEU A 34 10.66 7.89 -17.04
N ARG A 35 9.56 8.65 -16.98
CA ARG A 35 8.60 8.59 -15.86
C ARG A 35 7.76 7.32 -15.83
N GLU A 36 7.73 6.57 -16.93
CA GLU A 36 7.04 5.28 -17.01
C GLU A 36 7.94 4.12 -16.55
N LEU A 37 9.26 4.35 -16.47
CA LEU A 37 10.24 3.35 -16.05
C LEU A 37 10.16 3.08 -14.54
N THR A 38 10.28 1.82 -14.18
CA THR A 38 10.45 1.38 -12.80
C THR A 38 11.92 1.48 -12.38
N PRO A 39 12.23 1.47 -11.07
CA PRO A 39 13.62 1.42 -10.60
C PRO A 39 14.44 0.28 -11.22
N ALA A 40 13.82 -0.87 -11.52
CA ALA A 40 14.47 -2.00 -12.17
C ALA A 40 14.79 -1.76 -13.65
N ASP A 41 13.99 -0.93 -14.34
CA ASP A 41 14.29 -0.53 -15.72
C ASP A 41 15.44 0.49 -15.77
N ILE A 42 15.56 1.32 -14.72
CA ILE A 42 16.59 2.35 -14.61
C ILE A 42 17.92 1.75 -14.19
N ASP A 43 17.93 0.85 -13.22
CA ASP A 43 19.15 0.22 -12.73
C ASP A 43 18.97 -1.32 -12.75
N PRO A 44 19.66 -2.03 -13.68
CA PRO A 44 19.56 -3.47 -13.78
C PRO A 44 20.14 -4.21 -12.56
N ALA A 45 20.86 -3.50 -11.68
CA ALA A 45 21.31 -4.05 -10.40
C ALA A 45 20.18 -4.08 -9.34
N VAL A 46 19.08 -3.36 -9.54
CA VAL A 46 17.92 -3.41 -8.62
C VAL A 46 17.32 -4.81 -8.66
N GLY A 47 17.29 -5.46 -7.50
CA GLY A 47 16.86 -6.87 -7.37
C GLY A 47 17.94 -7.89 -7.75
N SER A 48 19.17 -7.47 -8.06
CA SER A 48 20.30 -8.38 -8.25
C SER A 48 20.79 -8.93 -6.91
N ALA A 49 21.40 -10.13 -6.94
CA ALA A 49 21.97 -10.71 -5.73
C ALA A 49 23.11 -9.83 -5.20
N GLY A 50 22.97 -9.34 -3.97
CA GLY A 50 24.00 -8.55 -3.28
C GLY A 50 23.72 -7.04 -3.16
N THR A 51 22.56 -6.55 -3.62
CA THR A 51 22.15 -5.15 -3.43
C THR A 51 21.19 -4.98 -2.25
N VAL A 52 21.12 -3.76 -1.70
CA VAL A 52 20.16 -3.37 -0.65
C VAL A 52 19.25 -2.29 -1.21
N ASP A 53 17.94 -2.49 -1.10
CA ASP A 53 16.95 -1.50 -1.50
C ASP A 53 16.79 -0.46 -0.38
N LEU A 54 17.10 0.80 -0.70
CA LEU A 54 16.85 1.94 0.18
C LEU A 54 15.61 2.70 -0.30
N VAL A 55 14.54 2.64 0.48
CA VAL A 55 13.25 3.26 0.15
C VAL A 55 12.67 4.02 1.34
N THR A 56 11.78 4.98 1.05
CA THR A 56 10.99 5.66 2.08
C THR A 56 9.79 4.79 2.50
N PHE A 57 9.17 5.10 3.65
CA PHE A 57 7.96 4.37 4.11
C PHE A 57 6.83 4.35 3.07
N HIS A 58 6.65 5.46 2.34
CA HIS A 58 5.67 5.56 1.27
C HIS A 58 6.01 4.66 0.07
N ALA A 59 7.27 4.70 -0.37
CA ALA A 59 7.74 3.91 -1.51
C ALA A 59 7.76 2.40 -1.21
N ALA A 60 7.82 2.02 0.06
CA ALA A 60 7.77 0.63 0.49
C ALA A 60 6.39 -0.02 0.29
N LYS A 61 5.33 0.76 0.06
CA LYS A 61 3.96 0.25 -0.08
C LYS A 61 3.83 -0.71 -1.27
N GLY A 62 3.33 -1.91 -1.00
CA GLY A 62 3.14 -2.95 -2.03
C GLY A 62 4.38 -3.79 -2.31
N LEU A 63 5.51 -3.47 -1.67
CA LEU A 63 6.74 -4.25 -1.70
C LEU A 63 6.86 -5.08 -0.42
N GLN A 64 7.72 -6.10 -0.42
CA GLN A 64 8.06 -6.92 0.75
C GLN A 64 9.51 -7.39 0.62
N TRP A 65 10.20 -7.50 1.76
CA TRP A 65 11.57 -8.00 1.85
C TRP A 65 11.66 -9.03 2.96
N ARG A 66 12.58 -10.00 2.80
CA ARG A 66 12.87 -10.98 3.86
C ARG A 66 13.33 -10.28 5.14
N HIS A 67 14.21 -9.29 5.00
CA HIS A 67 14.76 -8.53 6.10
C HIS A 67 14.56 -7.03 5.86
N VAL A 68 14.03 -6.33 6.86
CA VAL A 68 13.83 -4.87 6.79
C VAL A 68 14.52 -4.21 7.97
N VAL A 69 15.26 -3.13 7.69
CA VAL A 69 15.81 -2.24 8.69
C VAL A 69 15.11 -0.89 8.57
N ALA A 70 14.27 -0.53 9.54
CA ALA A 70 13.71 0.82 9.64
C ALA A 70 14.72 1.70 10.37
N ALA A 71 15.48 2.47 9.60
CA ALA A 71 16.49 3.38 10.12
C ALA A 71 15.86 4.66 10.69
N GLY A 72 16.33 5.10 11.87
CA GLY A 72 15.99 6.42 12.41
C GLY A 72 14.57 6.55 12.99
N THR A 73 14.05 5.50 13.62
CA THR A 73 12.78 5.53 14.37
C THR A 73 12.94 6.27 15.70
N CYS A 74 13.25 7.57 15.62
CA CYS A 74 13.57 8.44 16.75
C CYS A 74 12.37 9.29 17.19
N ALA A 75 12.39 9.77 18.43
CA ALA A 75 11.44 10.80 18.88
C ALA A 75 11.60 12.08 18.04
N GLY A 76 10.46 12.71 17.68
CA GLY A 76 10.43 13.91 16.84
C GLY A 76 10.74 13.67 15.35
N VAL A 77 11.05 12.44 14.95
CA VAL A 77 11.23 12.02 13.54
C VAL A 77 10.14 11.04 13.15
N VAL A 78 9.79 10.11 14.04
CA VAL A 78 8.71 9.14 13.87
C VAL A 78 7.91 9.12 15.17
N PRO A 79 6.66 9.62 15.21
CA PRO A 79 6.04 10.47 14.20
C PRO A 79 6.77 11.81 14.02
N LEU A 80 6.64 12.38 12.81
CA LEU A 80 6.98 13.78 12.55
C LEU A 80 5.86 14.69 13.10
N VAL A 81 4.60 14.30 12.92
CA VAL A 81 3.42 14.96 13.49
C VAL A 81 2.78 14.07 14.55
N ALA A 82 3.01 14.41 15.82
CA ALA A 82 2.46 13.65 16.94
C ALA A 82 0.91 13.61 16.88
N GLY A 83 0.35 12.40 16.99
CA GLY A 83 -1.10 12.19 16.99
C GLY A 83 -1.73 12.02 15.60
N ASP A 84 -0.96 12.15 14.50
CA ASP A 84 -1.49 11.92 13.16
C ASP A 84 -1.75 10.42 12.91
N PRO A 85 -3.02 10.00 12.68
CA PRO A 85 -3.33 8.61 12.36
C PRO A 85 -2.73 8.15 11.03
N GLU A 86 -2.42 9.05 10.09
CA GLU A 86 -1.78 8.69 8.82
C GLU A 86 -0.33 8.25 9.03
N GLU A 87 0.45 8.96 9.84
CA GLU A 87 1.82 8.56 10.13
C GLU A 87 1.90 7.21 10.85
N ARG A 88 0.96 6.95 11.77
CA ARG A 88 0.85 5.63 12.41
C ARG A 88 0.59 4.53 11.37
N ARG A 89 -0.28 4.78 10.39
CA ARG A 89 -0.55 3.85 9.29
C ARG A 89 0.68 3.65 8.41
N LEU A 90 1.42 4.71 8.10
CA LEU A 90 2.63 4.64 7.30
C LEU A 90 3.73 3.81 7.98
N PHE A 91 3.94 4.03 9.28
CA PHE A 91 4.91 3.27 10.04
C PHE A 91 4.51 1.79 10.13
N TYR A 92 3.23 1.50 10.38
CA TYR A 92 2.70 0.13 10.31
C TYR A 92 2.93 -0.52 8.94
N VAL A 93 2.68 0.21 7.85
CA VAL A 93 2.95 -0.29 6.49
C VAL A 93 4.43 -0.64 6.35
N ALA A 94 5.34 0.25 6.76
CA ALA A 94 6.78 0.02 6.69
C ALA A 94 7.23 -1.22 7.49
N MET A 95 6.74 -1.37 8.72
CA MET A 95 7.04 -2.55 9.55
C MET A 95 6.56 -3.86 8.93
N THR A 96 5.34 -3.86 8.37
CA THR A 96 4.73 -5.06 7.76
C THR A 96 5.27 -5.40 6.38
N ARG A 97 6.30 -4.69 5.88
CA ARG A 97 7.01 -5.12 4.67
C ARG A 97 8.03 -6.24 4.97
N ALA A 98 8.40 -6.42 6.24
CA ALA A 98 9.28 -7.48 6.69
C ALA A 98 8.56 -8.83 6.68
N VAL A 99 9.16 -9.83 6.03
CA VAL A 99 8.65 -11.20 6.02
C VAL A 99 9.27 -12.02 7.16
N ASP A 100 10.60 -11.99 7.29
CA ASP A 100 11.33 -12.81 8.27
C ASP A 100 11.78 -11.98 9.47
N THR A 101 12.50 -10.88 9.25
CA THR A 101 13.04 -10.07 10.35
C THR A 101 12.84 -8.58 10.14
N LEU A 102 12.47 -7.89 11.22
CA LEU A 102 12.37 -6.44 11.30
C LEU A 102 13.38 -5.93 12.34
N THR A 103 14.22 -4.98 11.95
CA THR A 103 15.12 -4.26 12.86
C THR A 103 14.71 -2.79 12.89
N LEU A 104 14.47 -2.27 14.08
CA LEU A 104 14.15 -0.86 14.32
C LEU A 104 15.35 -0.21 15.01
N THR A 105 15.82 0.93 14.50
CA THR A 105 17.00 1.61 15.04
C THR A 105 16.70 3.06 15.34
N TRP A 106 17.31 3.61 16.38
CA TRP A 106 17.18 5.01 16.77
C TRP A 106 18.53 5.59 17.16
N SER A 107 18.62 6.93 17.17
CA SER A 107 19.80 7.64 17.66
C SER A 107 19.73 7.78 19.18
N ALA A 108 20.86 7.58 19.85
CA ALA A 108 20.97 7.82 21.29
C ALA A 108 20.67 9.29 21.67
N ASP A 109 21.01 10.24 20.79
CA ASP A 109 20.83 11.67 21.06
C ASP A 109 19.36 12.11 21.02
N LEU A 110 18.56 11.51 20.12
CA LEU A 110 17.15 11.81 19.96
C LEU A 110 16.25 10.91 20.80
N GLY A 111 16.74 9.75 21.20
CA GLY A 111 15.95 8.73 21.87
C GLY A 111 14.98 8.00 20.95
N PRO A 112 14.38 6.90 21.44
CA PRO A 112 13.46 6.08 20.65
C PRO A 112 12.15 6.81 20.36
N SER A 113 11.55 6.50 19.21
CA SER A 113 10.17 6.91 18.92
C SER A 113 9.22 6.46 20.04
N PRO A 114 8.20 7.27 20.39
CA PRO A 114 7.23 6.91 21.42
C PRO A 114 6.49 5.60 21.11
N TRP A 115 6.38 5.22 19.83
CA TRP A 115 5.71 3.98 19.43
C TRP A 115 6.54 2.72 19.67
N LEU A 116 7.86 2.85 19.89
CA LEU A 116 8.72 1.68 20.12
C LEU A 116 8.46 1.01 21.47
N ALA A 117 7.98 1.74 22.48
CA ALA A 117 7.66 1.16 23.77
C ALA A 117 6.55 0.11 23.65
N ASP A 118 5.46 0.45 22.94
CA ASP A 118 4.34 -0.46 22.71
C ASP A 118 4.78 -1.67 21.87
N ILE A 119 5.58 -1.44 20.83
CA ILE A 119 6.09 -2.50 19.96
C ILE A 119 7.01 -3.45 20.74
N ALA A 120 7.89 -2.91 21.60
CA ALA A 120 8.78 -3.72 22.43
C ALA A 120 7.99 -4.56 23.45
N ALA A 121 6.92 -4.01 24.04
CA ALA A 121 6.06 -4.76 24.94
C ALA A 121 5.36 -5.92 24.23
N VAL A 122 4.83 -5.68 23.01
CA VAL A 122 4.20 -6.73 22.19
C VAL A 122 5.22 -7.78 21.76
N ALA A 123 6.42 -7.36 21.34
CA ALA A 123 7.49 -8.28 20.94
C ALA A 123 7.94 -9.18 22.10
N ALA A 124 8.12 -8.60 23.30
CA ALA A 124 8.47 -9.36 24.50
C ALA A 124 7.37 -10.34 24.92
N ALA A 125 6.09 -9.99 24.72
CA ALA A 125 4.98 -10.89 24.95
C ALA A 125 4.85 -12.01 23.90
N ALA A 126 5.37 -11.77 22.68
CA ALA A 126 5.42 -12.76 21.60
C ALA A 126 6.65 -13.68 21.71
N ASP A 127 7.73 -13.24 22.38
CA ASP A 127 8.89 -14.07 22.66
C ASP A 127 8.49 -15.27 23.54
N GLY A 128 8.64 -16.48 22.98
CA GLY A 128 8.20 -17.73 23.60
C GLY A 128 6.79 -18.19 23.23
N ALA A 129 6.03 -17.40 22.46
CA ALA A 129 4.77 -17.85 21.88
C ALA A 129 5.05 -18.82 20.73
N GLU A 130 4.48 -20.02 20.80
CA GLU A 130 4.61 -21.00 19.73
C GLU A 130 3.91 -20.50 18.46
N ALA A 131 4.64 -20.48 17.35
CA ALA A 131 4.12 -20.04 16.07
C ALA A 131 2.96 -20.96 15.64
N PRO A 132 1.81 -20.41 15.21
CA PRO A 132 0.69 -21.24 14.75
C PRO A 132 1.16 -22.11 13.57
N VAL A 133 0.99 -23.42 13.70
CA VAL A 133 1.40 -24.39 12.68
C VAL A 133 0.38 -24.50 11.54
N ASP A 134 -0.84 -24.01 11.74
CA ASP A 134 -1.94 -24.08 10.77
C ASP A 134 -2.50 -22.70 10.34
N PRO A 135 -2.82 -22.48 9.05
CA PRO A 135 -3.38 -21.23 8.55
C PRO A 135 -4.72 -20.81 9.18
N LEU A 136 -5.59 -21.75 9.55
CA LEU A 136 -6.86 -21.43 10.21
C LEU A 136 -6.60 -20.91 11.62
N GLU A 137 -5.70 -21.57 12.36
CA GLU A 137 -5.30 -21.14 13.70
C GLU A 137 -4.70 -19.73 13.68
N ARG A 138 -3.87 -19.42 12.68
CA ARG A 138 -3.34 -18.06 12.47
C ARG A 138 -4.47 -17.04 12.27
N THR A 139 -5.47 -17.39 11.47
CA THR A 139 -6.62 -16.51 11.17
C THR A 139 -7.45 -16.23 12.42
N VAL A 140 -7.72 -17.26 13.22
CA VAL A 140 -8.46 -17.14 14.49
C VAL A 140 -7.69 -16.26 15.49
N ARG A 141 -6.38 -16.52 15.70
CA ARG A 141 -5.55 -15.72 16.61
C ARG A 141 -5.48 -14.24 16.18
N LEU A 142 -5.41 -13.97 14.87
CA LEU A 142 -5.45 -12.60 14.36
C LEU A 142 -6.79 -11.91 14.62
N ALA A 143 -7.91 -12.61 14.44
CA ALA A 143 -9.24 -12.09 14.74
C ALA A 143 -9.41 -11.79 16.24
N GLU A 144 -8.94 -12.68 17.12
CA GLU A 144 -8.95 -12.48 18.57
C GLU A 144 -8.07 -11.30 18.99
N ALA A 145 -6.87 -11.19 18.44
CA ALA A 145 -5.97 -10.07 18.73
C ALA A 145 -6.58 -8.73 18.28
N ARG A 146 -7.28 -8.72 17.13
CA ARG A 146 -8.02 -7.55 16.64
C ARG A 146 -9.13 -7.15 17.62
N ALA A 147 -9.93 -8.12 18.06
CA ALA A 147 -11.01 -7.89 19.01
C ALA A 147 -10.49 -7.32 20.35
N ARG A 148 -9.37 -7.83 20.86
CA ARG A 148 -8.73 -7.29 22.09
C ARG A 148 -8.29 -5.83 21.92
N LEU A 149 -7.74 -5.48 20.76
CA LEU A 149 -7.35 -4.10 20.46
C LEU A 149 -8.56 -3.18 20.32
N ASP A 150 -9.63 -3.65 19.70
CA ASP A 150 -10.87 -2.87 19.55
C ASP A 150 -11.54 -2.64 20.92
N SER A 151 -11.54 -3.64 21.81
CA SER A 151 -12.01 -3.49 23.19
C SER A 151 -11.14 -2.53 24.00
N ALA A 152 -9.81 -2.64 23.92
CA ALA A 152 -8.90 -1.71 24.61
C ALA A 152 -9.02 -0.27 24.10
N ALA A 153 -9.31 -0.07 22.80
CA ALA A 153 -9.58 1.24 22.23
C ALA A 153 -10.93 1.82 22.72
N ALA A 154 -11.94 0.97 22.92
CA ALA A 154 -13.21 1.38 23.53
C ALA A 154 -13.04 1.76 25.01
N ASP A 155 -12.28 0.98 25.78
CA ASP A 155 -11.97 1.28 27.19
C ASP A 155 -11.17 2.58 27.34
N ALA A 156 -10.25 2.85 26.40
CA ALA A 156 -9.50 4.11 26.35
C ALA A 156 -10.38 5.32 25.97
N ALA A 157 -11.45 5.11 25.20
CA ALA A 157 -12.43 6.15 24.86
C ALA A 157 -13.38 6.45 26.03
N ASP A 158 -13.79 5.43 26.79
CA ASP A 158 -14.65 5.56 27.96
C ASP A 158 -13.93 6.19 29.17
N GLY A 159 -12.61 6.05 29.26
CA GLY A 159 -11.80 6.70 30.31
C GLY A 159 -11.65 8.23 30.19
N SER A 160 -12.12 8.85 29.10
CA SER A 160 -11.91 10.28 28.81
C SER A 160 -13.17 11.15 28.92
N ALA A 161 -14.30 10.64 29.43
CA ALA A 161 -15.57 11.37 29.44
C ALA A 161 -16.17 11.52 30.85
N ALA A 162 -15.55 12.37 31.68
CA ALA A 162 -16.21 12.96 32.83
C ALA A 162 -16.28 14.49 32.67
N ALA A 163 -17.17 14.97 31.80
CA ALA A 163 -18.02 16.15 31.98
C ALA A 163 -18.83 16.48 30.72
N ALA A 164 -20.14 16.64 30.92
CA ALA A 164 -21.20 17.17 30.04
C ALA A 164 -22.10 16.11 29.40
N GLY A 165 -23.29 15.97 30.00
CA GLY A 165 -24.29 14.95 29.68
C GLY A 165 -25.36 15.35 28.67
N GLY A 166 -25.89 14.29 28.03
CA GLY A 166 -27.31 14.04 27.69
C GLY A 166 -27.86 14.59 26.35
N PRO A 167 -28.93 14.00 25.78
CA PRO A 167 -29.45 12.63 25.86
C PRO A 167 -29.44 11.90 24.50
N ALA A 168 -29.65 10.59 24.56
CA ALA A 168 -29.77 9.66 23.44
C ALA A 168 -30.81 10.12 22.39
N ALA A 169 -30.36 10.24 21.14
CA ALA A 169 -31.20 10.28 19.95
C ALA A 169 -30.83 9.09 19.06
N ALA A 170 -31.84 8.38 18.61
CA ALA A 170 -31.78 7.14 17.85
C ALA A 170 -30.69 7.15 16.76
N ALA A 171 -29.86 6.11 16.78
CA ALA A 171 -28.78 5.89 15.83
C ALA A 171 -29.34 5.78 14.40
N ALA A 172 -29.13 6.84 13.63
CA ALA A 172 -29.18 6.78 12.18
C ALA A 172 -28.00 5.92 11.67
N PRO A 173 -28.16 5.16 10.58
CA PRO A 173 -27.10 4.32 10.04
C PRO A 173 -25.90 5.17 9.61
N ASP A 174 -24.71 4.71 10.00
CA ASP A 174 -23.39 5.27 9.67
C ASP A 174 -23.21 5.36 8.13
N PRO A 175 -22.81 6.52 7.55
CA PRO A 175 -22.59 6.70 6.11
C PRO A 175 -21.45 5.84 5.51
N ALA A 176 -20.74 5.03 6.30
CA ALA A 176 -19.61 4.22 5.86
C ALA A 176 -19.94 2.78 5.41
N THR A 177 -21.18 2.30 5.57
CA THR A 177 -21.54 0.91 5.18
C THR A 177 -21.84 0.83 3.68
N PRO A 178 -21.11 0.01 2.89
CA PRO A 178 -21.41 -0.17 1.47
C PRO A 178 -22.83 -0.71 1.29
N THR A 179 -23.61 -0.14 0.38
CA THR A 179 -24.95 -0.62 0.07
C THR A 179 -24.90 -2.05 -0.51
N ALA A 180 -26.02 -2.77 -0.45
CA ALA A 180 -26.14 -4.10 -1.07
C ALA A 180 -25.77 -4.07 -2.56
N GLU A 181 -26.14 -2.99 -3.26
CA GLU A 181 -25.79 -2.75 -4.66
C GLU A 181 -24.28 -2.55 -4.87
N GLN A 182 -23.62 -1.76 -4.01
CA GLN A 182 -22.17 -1.57 -4.05
C GLN A 182 -21.41 -2.88 -3.79
N THR A 183 -21.95 -3.75 -2.94
CA THR A 183 -21.40 -5.08 -2.64
C THR A 183 -21.56 -6.02 -3.83
N ALA A 184 -22.75 -6.09 -4.43
CA ALA A 184 -23.01 -6.88 -5.63
C ALA A 184 -22.13 -6.45 -6.81
N ARG A 185 -21.94 -5.13 -6.99
CA ARG A 185 -21.02 -4.57 -8.00
C ARG A 185 -19.57 -4.99 -7.74
N ARG A 186 -19.13 -4.98 -6.49
CA ARG A 186 -17.78 -5.43 -6.11
C ARG A 186 -17.57 -6.91 -6.45
N ASP A 187 -18.56 -7.75 -6.23
CA ASP A 187 -18.47 -9.19 -6.53
C ASP A 187 -18.38 -9.45 -8.03
N ARG A 188 -19.18 -8.76 -8.85
CA ARG A 188 -19.10 -8.84 -10.31
C ARG A 188 -17.73 -8.38 -10.83
N LEU A 189 -17.24 -7.25 -10.33
CA LEU A 189 -15.91 -6.72 -10.67
C LEU A 189 -14.77 -7.68 -10.26
N THR A 190 -14.91 -8.37 -9.13
CA THR A 190 -13.93 -9.35 -8.65
C THR A 190 -13.91 -10.60 -9.55
N ARG A 191 -15.08 -11.06 -9.97
CA ARG A 191 -15.22 -12.20 -10.90
C ARG A 191 -14.61 -11.88 -12.26
N TRP A 192 -15.04 -10.77 -12.87
CA TRP A 192 -14.47 -10.29 -14.13
C TRP A 192 -12.95 -10.17 -14.09
N ARG A 193 -12.39 -9.60 -13.02
CA ARG A 193 -10.93 -9.44 -12.89
C ARG A 193 -10.22 -10.79 -12.90
N SER A 194 -10.82 -11.80 -12.27
CA SER A 194 -10.26 -13.15 -12.20
C SER A 194 -10.26 -13.81 -13.59
N ASP A 195 -11.36 -13.67 -14.33
CA ASP A 195 -11.49 -14.18 -15.70
C ASP A 195 -10.53 -13.46 -16.66
N ALA A 196 -10.45 -12.13 -16.57
CA ALA A 196 -9.56 -11.27 -17.33
C ALA A 196 -8.07 -11.57 -17.10
N ALA A 197 -7.71 -11.94 -15.86
CA ALA A 197 -6.36 -12.30 -15.47
C ALA A 197 -5.98 -13.70 -15.95
N LEU A 198 -6.92 -14.66 -15.85
CA LEU A 198 -6.73 -16.02 -16.34
C LEU A 198 -6.50 -16.04 -17.87
N ALA A 199 -7.32 -15.30 -18.63
CA ALA A 199 -7.20 -15.19 -20.09
C ALA A 199 -5.84 -14.65 -20.52
N ARG A 200 -5.24 -13.76 -19.72
CA ARG A 200 -3.97 -13.10 -19.99
C ARG A 200 -2.78 -13.78 -19.29
N ARG A 201 -3.02 -14.85 -18.51
CA ARG A 201 -2.03 -15.57 -17.67
C ARG A 201 -1.19 -14.65 -16.78
N ILE A 202 -1.83 -13.65 -16.18
CA ILE A 202 -1.23 -12.71 -15.23
C ILE A 202 -1.94 -12.80 -13.88
N ALA A 203 -1.34 -12.21 -12.83
CA ALA A 203 -2.00 -12.12 -11.54
C ALA A 203 -3.23 -11.17 -11.59
N PRO A 204 -4.34 -11.46 -10.87
CA PRO A 204 -5.51 -10.58 -10.84
C PRO A 204 -5.19 -9.12 -10.49
N ALA A 205 -4.29 -8.90 -9.53
CA ALA A 205 -3.86 -7.56 -9.13
C ALA A 205 -3.14 -6.77 -10.24
N ALA A 206 -2.59 -7.45 -11.26
CA ALA A 206 -1.97 -6.81 -12.42
C ALA A 206 -3.01 -6.27 -13.43
N VAL A 207 -4.24 -6.79 -13.41
CA VAL A 207 -5.37 -6.22 -14.16
C VAL A 207 -5.90 -4.97 -13.45
N LEU A 208 -6.31 -5.12 -12.19
CA LEU A 208 -6.71 -4.02 -11.29
C LEU A 208 -6.47 -4.39 -9.82
N SER A 209 -5.99 -3.44 -9.03
CA SER A 209 -5.81 -3.64 -7.58
C SER A 209 -7.14 -3.73 -6.82
N ASP A 210 -7.16 -4.40 -5.67
CA ASP A 210 -8.37 -4.50 -4.81
C ASP A 210 -8.87 -3.13 -4.36
N SER A 211 -7.96 -2.18 -4.15
CA SER A 211 -8.32 -0.80 -3.83
C SER A 211 -9.03 -0.12 -5.00
N SER A 212 -8.63 -0.40 -6.25
CA SER A 212 -9.30 0.14 -7.42
C SER A 212 -10.71 -0.45 -7.57
N LEU A 213 -10.87 -1.76 -7.40
CA LEU A 213 -12.19 -2.38 -7.40
C LEU A 213 -13.09 -1.79 -6.30
N ALA A 214 -12.54 -1.50 -5.12
CA ALA A 214 -13.27 -0.84 -4.03
C ALA A 214 -13.76 0.56 -4.41
N LYS A 215 -12.90 1.36 -5.04
CA LYS A 215 -13.27 2.73 -5.43
C LYS A 215 -14.26 2.74 -6.59
N ILE A 216 -14.10 1.82 -7.55
CA ILE A 216 -15.02 1.64 -8.69
C ILE A 216 -16.38 1.15 -8.19
N SER A 217 -16.41 0.21 -7.24
CA SER A 217 -17.67 -0.31 -6.69
C SER A 217 -18.47 0.78 -5.98
N LEU A 218 -17.80 1.73 -5.33
CA LEU A 218 -18.43 2.86 -4.65
C LEU A 218 -18.88 3.97 -5.60
N ARG A 219 -18.05 4.38 -6.57
CA ARG A 219 -18.29 5.57 -7.41
C ARG A 219 -18.94 5.31 -8.77
N ARG A 220 -18.92 4.07 -9.28
CA ARG A 220 -19.43 3.67 -10.62
C ARG A 220 -19.04 4.66 -11.73
N PRO A 221 -17.75 4.74 -12.08
CA PRO A 221 -17.28 5.66 -13.12
C PRO A 221 -17.96 5.35 -14.46
N ARG A 222 -18.49 6.39 -15.11
CA ARG A 222 -19.19 6.32 -16.41
C ARG A 222 -18.26 6.63 -17.58
N THR A 223 -17.10 7.24 -17.31
CA THR A 223 -16.10 7.61 -18.31
C THR A 223 -14.71 7.15 -17.91
N LEU A 224 -13.81 7.02 -18.90
CA LEU A 224 -12.41 6.68 -18.66
C LEU A 224 -11.71 7.72 -17.76
N ASP A 225 -12.11 8.99 -17.87
CA ASP A 225 -11.50 10.09 -17.13
C ASP A 225 -11.92 10.05 -15.66
N GLU A 226 -13.19 9.77 -15.40
CA GLU A 226 -13.71 9.54 -14.05
C GLU A 226 -13.09 8.28 -13.42
N LEU A 227 -12.77 7.25 -14.21
CA LEU A 227 -12.05 6.06 -13.76
C LEU A 227 -10.61 6.38 -13.37
N VAL A 228 -9.92 7.21 -14.15
CA VAL A 228 -8.57 7.72 -13.83
C VAL A 228 -8.60 8.49 -12.52
N GLU A 229 -9.52 9.44 -12.36
CA GLU A 229 -9.67 10.23 -11.13
C GLU A 229 -10.02 9.35 -9.92
N THR A 230 -10.90 8.37 -10.11
CA THR A 230 -11.36 7.47 -9.05
C THR A 230 -10.24 6.55 -8.56
N THR A 231 -9.44 6.00 -9.47
CA THR A 231 -8.43 4.98 -9.13
C THR A 231 -7.04 5.58 -8.89
N GLY A 232 -6.75 6.75 -9.48
CA GLY A 232 -5.41 7.35 -9.52
C GLY A 232 -4.43 6.59 -10.43
N GLN A 233 -4.93 5.67 -11.27
CA GLN A 233 -4.08 4.88 -12.17
C GLN A 233 -3.90 5.56 -13.53
N SER A 234 -2.79 5.23 -14.21
CA SER A 234 -2.48 5.76 -15.54
C SER A 234 -3.59 5.45 -16.56
N ARG A 235 -3.99 6.47 -17.33
CA ARG A 235 -4.99 6.39 -18.40
C ARG A 235 -4.66 5.31 -19.42
N LEU A 236 -3.37 5.12 -19.76
CA LEU A 236 -2.95 4.11 -20.73
C LEU A 236 -3.22 2.68 -20.24
N ARG A 237 -3.00 2.43 -18.95
CA ARG A 237 -3.29 1.12 -18.32
C ARG A 237 -4.80 0.88 -18.30
N LEU A 238 -5.57 1.87 -17.84
CA LEU A 238 -7.02 1.75 -17.72
C LEU A 238 -7.71 1.61 -19.08
N ARG A 239 -7.19 2.26 -20.14
CA ARG A 239 -7.73 2.15 -21.50
C ARG A 239 -7.75 0.71 -22.02
N ARG A 240 -6.78 -0.13 -21.64
CA ARG A 240 -6.69 -1.54 -22.08
C ARG A 240 -7.75 -2.44 -21.47
N VAL A 241 -8.33 -2.04 -20.34
CA VAL A 241 -9.33 -2.82 -19.60
C VAL A 241 -10.69 -2.12 -19.58
N TRP A 242 -10.79 -0.91 -20.13
CA TRP A 242 -11.97 -0.06 -20.04
C TRP A 242 -13.18 -0.66 -20.76
N GLU A 243 -12.99 -1.20 -21.98
CA GLU A 243 -14.09 -1.79 -22.76
C GLU A 243 -14.72 -2.97 -22.00
N ASP A 244 -13.90 -3.92 -21.54
CA ASP A 244 -14.38 -5.05 -20.73
C ASP A 244 -15.01 -4.59 -19.40
N LEU A 245 -14.47 -3.54 -18.78
CA LEU A 245 -14.98 -3.00 -17.51
C LEU A 245 -16.33 -2.29 -17.68
N GLN A 246 -16.57 -1.63 -18.83
CA GLN A 246 -17.84 -0.96 -19.11
C GLN A 246 -19.00 -1.95 -19.20
N GLU A 247 -18.76 -3.14 -19.77
CA GLU A 247 -19.75 -4.21 -19.85
C GLU A 247 -20.18 -4.67 -18.44
N VAL A 248 -19.21 -4.90 -17.54
CA VAL A 248 -19.46 -5.30 -16.14
C VAL A 248 -20.17 -4.22 -15.32
N LEU A 249 -19.94 -2.95 -15.65
CA LEU A 249 -20.58 -1.80 -14.99
C LEU A 249 -21.95 -1.45 -15.59
N ALA A 250 -22.30 -2.03 -16.75
CA ALA A 250 -23.59 -1.89 -17.41
C ALA A 250 -24.64 -2.90 -16.92
N ASP A 251 -24.21 -4.05 -16.40
CA ASP A 251 -25.04 -5.08 -15.74
C ASP A 251 -25.60 -4.65 -14.34
N ASP A 252 -25.94 -3.37 -14.20
CA ASP A 252 -26.55 -2.70 -13.03
C ASP A 252 -27.70 -1.78 -13.47
#